data_AF-A0A3B0AED3-F1
#
_entry.id   AF-A0A3B0AED3-F1
#
_cell.length_a   1.000
_cell.length_b   1.000
_cell.length_c   1.000
_cell.angle_alpha   90.00
_cell.angle_beta   90.00
_cell.angle_gamma   90.00
#
_symmetry.space_group_name_H-M   'P 1'
#
loop_
_entity.id
_entity.type
_entity.pdbx_description
1 polymer ?
#
loop_
_entity_poly.entity_id
_entity_poly.type
_entity_poly.pdbx_seq_one_letter_code
_entity_poly.pdbx_strand_id
1 'polypeptide(L)'
;MLRWRPVRIRVFYELPLFVPVDIQVRAHDLIESGSFRQAVRVLRKQAQLDRSEAKVAASRLRSGEVLPDFPMPGGPDLASRVQGLRDSGRRKEAIFAVRSERNVGPVEAEAFVDSV
;
A
#
# COMPACT_ATOMS: atom_id res chain seq x y z
N MET A 1 -27.90 -31.06 34.20
CA MET A 1 -28.20 -30.19 33.03
C MET A 1 -27.00 -29.30 32.75
N LEU A 2 -26.16 -29.60 31.74
CA LEU A 2 -25.04 -28.73 31.36
C LEU A 2 -25.53 -27.61 30.42
N ARG A 3 -25.31 -26.37 30.82
CA ARG A 3 -25.71 -25.17 30.08
C ARG A 3 -24.61 -24.80 29.08
N TRP A 4 -24.83 -25.11 27.81
CA TRP A 4 -23.93 -24.71 26.71
C TRP A 4 -23.89 -23.18 26.60
N ARG A 5 -22.69 -22.59 26.63
CA ARG A 5 -22.46 -21.18 26.31
C ARG A 5 -21.75 -21.09 24.96
N PRO A 6 -22.36 -20.50 23.92
CA PRO A 6 -21.67 -20.31 22.66
C PRO A 6 -20.54 -19.30 22.84
N VAL A 7 -19.30 -19.74 22.63
CA VAL A 7 -18.13 -18.86 22.53
C VAL A 7 -18.10 -18.31 21.11
N ARG A 8 -18.32 -17.01 20.95
CA ARG A 8 -18.06 -16.34 19.67
C ARG A 8 -16.55 -16.21 19.49
N ILE A 9 -15.96 -17.10 18.69
CA ILE A 9 -14.59 -16.96 18.24
C ILE A 9 -14.59 -15.90 17.13
N ARG A 10 -13.95 -14.76 17.40
CA ARG A 10 -13.70 -13.74 16.38
C ARG A 10 -12.47 -14.19 15.60
N VAL A 11 -12.66 -14.83 14.46
CA VAL A 11 -11.57 -15.18 13.56
C VAL A 11 -11.11 -13.90 12.89
N PHE A 12 -9.94 -13.40 13.25
CA PHE A 12 -9.28 -12.32 12.54
C PHE A 12 -8.63 -12.93 11.30
N TYR A 13 -9.34 -12.90 10.17
CA TYR A 13 -8.66 -13.02 8.90
C TYR A 13 -7.91 -11.70 8.70
N GLU A 14 -6.57 -11.70 8.88
CA GLU A 14 -5.71 -10.63 8.38
C GLU A 14 -5.73 -10.69 6.85
N LEU A 15 -6.83 -10.26 6.24
CA LEU A 15 -6.82 -9.97 4.82
C LEU A 15 -5.79 -8.86 4.59
N PRO A 16 -4.88 -9.02 3.61
CA PRO A 16 -3.94 -7.96 3.28
C PRO A 16 -4.73 -6.69 2.95
N LEU A 17 -4.34 -5.56 3.54
CA LEU A 17 -4.88 -4.25 3.18
C LEU A 17 -4.29 -3.86 1.82
N PHE A 18 -5.07 -4.05 0.76
CA PHE A 18 -4.70 -3.63 -0.59
C PHE A 18 -4.94 -2.12 -0.76
N VAL A 19 -3.91 -1.40 -1.22
CA VAL A 19 -4.00 0.04 -1.46
C VAL A 19 -3.32 0.36 -2.79
N PRO A 20 -4.01 1.03 -3.74
CA PRO A 20 -3.41 1.47 -4.99
C PRO A 20 -2.13 2.28 -4.79
N VAL A 21 -1.10 2.01 -5.60
CA VAL A 21 0.24 2.62 -5.47
C VAL A 21 0.18 4.16 -5.45
N ASP A 22 -0.62 4.76 -6.31
CA ASP A 22 -0.79 6.23 -6.38
C ASP A 22 -1.35 6.79 -5.06
N ILE A 23 -2.29 6.07 -4.44
CA ILE A 23 -2.86 6.43 -3.14
C ILE A 23 -1.84 6.22 -2.02
N GLN A 24 -1.05 5.15 -2.07
CA GLN A 24 0.04 4.92 -1.11
C GLN A 24 1.05 6.05 -1.16
N VAL A 25 1.50 6.46 -2.35
CA VAL A 25 2.46 7.55 -2.53
C VAL A 25 1.91 8.86 -2.01
N ARG A 26 0.67 9.23 -2.38
CA ARG A 26 0.04 10.46 -1.87
C ARG A 26 -0.11 10.45 -0.35
N ALA A 27 -0.46 9.30 0.24
CA ALA A 27 -0.53 9.16 1.69
C ALA A 27 0.85 9.27 2.34
N HIS A 28 1.88 8.69 1.72
CA HIS A 28 3.26 8.77 2.19
C HIS A 28 3.81 10.20 2.14
N ASP A 29 3.56 10.96 1.06
CA ASP A 29 3.94 12.37 0.95
C ASP A 29 3.34 13.20 2.09
N LEU A 30 2.07 12.96 2.42
CA LEU A 30 1.40 13.61 3.54
C LEU A 30 1.99 13.19 4.90
N ILE A 31 2.49 11.96 5.03
CA ILE A 31 3.14 11.49 6.25
C ILE A 31 4.49 12.19 6.42
N GLU A 32 5.31 12.25 5.36
CA GLU A 32 6.60 12.94 5.36
C GLU A 32 6.45 14.44 5.64
N SER A 33 5.36 15.05 5.17
CA SER A 33 5.05 16.46 5.45
C SER A 33 4.42 16.69 6.84
N GLY A 34 4.41 15.71 7.74
CA GLY A 34 3.83 15.80 9.09
C GLY A 34 2.29 15.78 9.15
N SER A 35 1.61 15.59 8.02
CA SER A 35 0.15 15.63 7.87
C SER A 35 -0.53 14.24 8.01
N PHE A 36 -0.16 13.48 9.04
CA PHE A 36 -0.66 12.10 9.27
C PHE A 36 -2.19 11.97 9.25
N ARG A 37 -2.92 12.92 9.84
CA ARG A 37 -4.40 12.90 9.82
C ARG A 37 -4.97 13.03 8.41
N GLN A 38 -4.29 13.76 7.52
CA GLN A 38 -4.70 13.90 6.13
C GLN A 38 -4.38 12.63 5.34
N ALA A 39 -3.23 12.00 5.58
CA ALA A 39 -2.90 10.70 5.00
C ALA A 39 -3.97 9.64 5.32
N VAL A 40 -4.37 9.54 6.60
CA VAL A 40 -5.48 8.66 7.01
C VAL A 40 -6.77 9.02 6.27
N ARG A 41 -7.06 10.30 6.05
CA ARG A 41 -8.26 10.72 5.30
C ARG A 41 -8.20 10.30 3.83
N VAL A 42 -7.04 10.45 3.18
CA VAL A 42 -6.81 10.00 1.79
C VAL A 42 -7.06 8.50 1.67
N LEU A 43 -6.44 7.69 2.54
CA LEU A 43 -6.59 6.24 2.55
C LEU A 43 -8.06 5.82 2.74
N ARG A 44 -8.79 6.45 3.66
CA ARG A 44 -10.23 6.15 3.86
C ARG A 44 -11.09 6.46 2.64
N LYS A 45 -10.81 7.58 1.97
CA LYS A 45 -11.69 8.12 0.93
C LYS A 45 -11.38 7.55 -0.44
N GLN A 46 -10.09 7.36 -0.75
CA GLN A 46 -9.65 6.96 -2.08
C GLN A 46 -9.45 5.44 -2.15
N ALA A 47 -8.89 4.81 -1.11
CA ALA A 47 -8.75 3.34 -1.06
C ALA A 47 -9.94 2.64 -0.37
N GLN A 48 -11.01 3.40 -0.08
CA GLN A 48 -12.27 2.91 0.52
C GLN A 48 -12.09 2.14 1.85
N LEU A 49 -10.98 2.40 2.55
CA LEU A 49 -10.71 1.77 3.84
C LEU A 49 -11.59 2.34 4.95
N ASP A 50 -11.93 1.50 5.92
CA ASP A 50 -12.54 1.98 7.15
C ASP A 50 -11.55 2.82 7.98
N ARG A 51 -12.04 3.40 9.08
CA ARG A 51 -11.20 4.28 9.91
C ARG A 51 -10.04 3.54 10.59
N SER A 52 -10.24 2.29 10.99
CA SER A 52 -9.24 1.46 11.64
C SER A 52 -8.19 1.02 10.62
N GLU A 53 -8.63 0.46 9.50
CA GLU A 53 -7.80 0.00 8.38
C GLU A 53 -6.91 1.13 7.84
N ALA A 54 -7.48 2.32 7.61
CA ALA A 54 -6.70 3.46 7.13
C ALA A 54 -5.64 3.95 8.13
N LYS A 55 -5.89 3.82 9.44
CA LYS A 55 -4.88 4.13 10.46
C LYS A 55 -3.75 3.10 10.46
N VAL A 56 -4.09 1.81 10.29
CA VAL A 56 -3.10 0.74 10.16
C VAL A 56 -2.24 0.96 8.91
N ALA A 57 -2.87 1.19 7.75
CA ALA A 57 -2.19 1.50 6.50
C ALA A 57 -1.26 2.72 6.63
N ALA A 58 -1.74 3.83 7.18
CA ALA A 58 -0.91 5.02 7.41
C ALA A 58 0.24 4.75 8.37
N SER A 59 0.04 3.91 9.38
CA SER A 59 1.09 3.56 10.34
C SER A 59 2.18 2.73 9.67
N ARG A 60 1.82 1.73 8.86
CA ARG A 60 2.76 0.91 8.07
C ARG A 60 3.59 1.76 7.11
N LEU A 61 2.93 2.65 6.35
CA LEU A 61 3.62 3.61 5.47
C LEU A 61 4.61 4.47 6.25
N ARG A 62 4.23 4.94 7.45
CA ARG A 62 5.12 5.72 8.31
C ARG A 62 6.31 4.92 8.85
N SER A 63 6.16 3.60 9.05
CA SER A 63 7.28 2.70 9.39
C SER A 63 8.20 2.39 8.20
N GLY A 64 7.87 2.90 7.00
CA GLY A 64 8.63 2.64 5.77
C GLY A 64 8.20 1.36 5.05
N GLU A 65 7.14 0.69 5.50
CA GLU A 65 6.53 -0.42 4.76
C GLU A 65 5.71 0.11 3.57
N VAL A 66 5.46 -0.76 2.60
CA VAL A 66 4.49 -0.53 1.52
C VAL A 66 3.45 -1.63 1.56
N LEU A 67 2.25 -1.29 1.14
CA LEU A 67 1.11 -2.18 1.10
C LEU A 67 1.06 -2.87 -0.28
N PRO A 68 0.49 -4.08 -0.36
CA PRO A 68 0.27 -4.71 -1.65
C PRO A 68 -0.67 -3.85 -2.51
N ASP A 69 -0.33 -3.74 -3.79
CA ASP A 69 -1.20 -3.14 -4.80
C ASP A 69 -2.24 -4.15 -5.28
N PHE A 70 -3.30 -3.67 -5.92
CA PHE A 70 -4.25 -4.56 -6.58
C PHE A 70 -3.58 -5.21 -7.79
N PRO A 71 -3.62 -6.56 -7.90
CA PRO A 71 -3.19 -7.21 -9.13
C PRO A 71 -4.08 -6.73 -10.26
N MET A 72 -3.50 -6.27 -11.37
CA MET A 72 -4.23 -5.90 -12.58
C MET A 72 -4.12 -7.05 -13.59
N PRO A 73 -5.12 -7.94 -13.70
CA PRO A 73 -5.06 -9.06 -14.63
C PRO A 73 -5.00 -8.54 -16.06
N GLY A 74 -4.05 -9.02 -16.85
CA GLY A 74 -3.86 -8.58 -18.24
C GLY A 74 -3.25 -7.18 -18.40
N GLY A 75 -2.78 -6.56 -17.32
CA GLY A 75 -2.00 -5.32 -17.38
C GLY A 75 -0.59 -5.52 -17.95
N PRO A 76 0.13 -4.44 -18.29
CA PRO A 76 1.53 -4.51 -18.67
C PRO A 76 2.36 -5.13 -17.54
N ASP A 77 3.44 -5.80 -17.91
CA ASP A 77 4.41 -6.31 -16.94
C ASP A 77 5.02 -5.17 -16.10
N LEU A 78 5.63 -5.55 -14.98
CA LEU A 78 6.20 -4.59 -14.03
C LEU A 78 7.22 -3.65 -14.69
N ALA A 79 8.07 -4.16 -15.60
CA ALA A 79 9.09 -3.35 -16.25
C ALA A 79 8.46 -2.26 -17.13
N SER A 80 7.49 -2.63 -17.96
CA SER A 80 6.73 -1.72 -18.82
C SER A 80 5.96 -0.68 -18.00
N ARG A 81 5.38 -1.08 -16.86
CA ARG A 81 4.67 -0.18 -15.95
C ARG A 81 5.62 0.81 -15.27
N VAL A 82 6.79 0.33 -14.80
CA VAL A 82 7.84 1.16 -14.23
C VAL A 82 8.37 2.17 -15.24
N GLN A 83 8.62 1.73 -16.48
CA GLN A 83 9.06 2.62 -17.55
C GLN A 83 8.06 3.75 -17.81
N GLY A 84 6.77 3.42 -17.96
CA GLY A 84 5.73 4.42 -18.16
C GLY A 84 5.60 5.42 -16.99
N LEU A 85 5.79 4.97 -15.75
CA LEU A 85 5.82 5.85 -14.58
C LEU A 85 7.05 6.77 -14.59
N ARG A 86 8.23 6.26 -14.97
CA ARG A 86 9.46 7.07 -15.10
C ARG A 86 9.34 8.13 -16.18
N ASP A 87 8.87 7.76 -17.36
CA ASP A 87 8.68 8.68 -18.49
C ASP A 87 7.68 9.80 -18.17
N SER A 88 6.74 9.52 -17.26
CA SER A 88 5.78 10.50 -16.75
C SER A 88 6.29 11.31 -15.55
N GLY A 89 7.55 11.15 -15.13
CA GLY A 89 8.14 11.81 -13.96
C GLY A 89 7.65 11.28 -12.60
N ARG A 90 6.90 10.16 -12.57
CA ARG A 90 6.29 9.55 -11.38
C ARG A 90 7.23 8.53 -10.73
N ARG A 91 8.50 8.90 -10.53
CA ARG A 91 9.55 8.00 -10.03
C ARG A 91 9.20 7.34 -8.69
N LYS A 92 8.61 8.09 -7.76
CA LYS A 92 8.23 7.56 -6.44
C LYS A 92 7.18 6.45 -6.54
N GLU A 93 6.22 6.60 -7.45
CA GLU A 93 5.22 5.57 -7.73
C GLU A 93 5.85 4.34 -8.39
N ALA A 94 6.85 4.53 -9.26
CA ALA A 94 7.60 3.41 -9.82
C ALA A 94 8.31 2.59 -8.73
N ILE A 95 8.96 3.27 -7.78
CA ILE A 95 9.60 2.61 -6.63
C ILE A 95 8.56 1.86 -5.79
N PHE A 96 7.43 2.49 -5.47
CA PHE A 96 6.37 1.87 -4.68
C PHE A 96 5.79 0.64 -5.39
N ALA A 97 5.57 0.68 -6.70
CA ALA A 97 5.08 -0.44 -7.49
C ALA A 97 6.02 -1.65 -7.42
N VAL A 98 7.34 -1.43 -7.55
CA VAL A 98 8.34 -2.50 -7.44
C VAL A 98 8.33 -3.10 -6.04
N ARG A 99 8.32 -2.25 -5.01
CA ARG A 99 8.32 -2.73 -3.62
C ARG A 99 7.04 -3.48 -3.28
N SER A 100 5.88 -3.05 -3.77
CA SER A 100 4.60 -3.74 -3.53
C SER A 100 4.48 -5.07 -4.25
N GLU A 101 5.03 -5.18 -5.48
CA GLU A 101 4.91 -6.38 -6.30
C GLU A 101 5.99 -7.42 -5.99
N ARG A 102 7.24 -6.98 -5.72
CA ARG A 102 8.38 -7.87 -5.45
C ARG A 102 8.69 -8.05 -3.96
N ASN A 103 8.03 -7.31 -3.08
CA ASN A 103 8.29 -7.32 -1.64
C ASN A 103 9.76 -7.03 -1.29
N VAL A 104 10.32 -5.98 -1.91
CA VAL A 104 11.73 -5.58 -1.77
C VAL A 104 11.90 -4.26 -1.01
N GLY A 105 13.11 -4.03 -0.50
CA GLY A 105 13.50 -2.79 0.18
C GLY A 105 13.62 -1.59 -0.78
N PRO A 106 13.75 -0.37 -0.23
CA PRO A 106 13.84 0.85 -1.04
C PRO A 106 15.05 0.85 -1.99
N VAL A 107 16.23 0.44 -1.52
CA VAL A 107 17.47 0.44 -2.32
C VAL A 107 17.37 -0.49 -3.54
N GLU A 108 16.84 -1.70 -3.34
CA GLU A 108 16.65 -2.67 -4.42
C GLU A 108 15.59 -2.20 -5.43
N ALA A 109 14.51 -1.59 -4.95
CA ALA A 109 13.50 -1.02 -5.83
C ALA A 109 14.02 0.17 -6.63
N GLU A 110 14.81 1.05 -6.02
CA GLU A 110 15.48 2.15 -6.72
C GLU A 110 16.41 1.62 -7.81
N ALA A 111 17.23 0.61 -7.50
CA ALA A 111 18.12 -0.01 -8.48
C ALA A 111 17.35 -0.63 -9.66
N PHE A 112 16.20 -1.27 -9.39
CA PHE A 112 15.33 -1.78 -10.45
C PHE A 112 14.80 -0.64 -11.33
N VAL A 113 14.27 0.43 -10.72
CA VAL A 113 13.74 1.60 -11.44
C VAL A 113 14.84 2.28 -12.26
N ASP A 114 16.10 2.25 -11.82
CA ASP A 114 17.21 2.82 -12.59
C ASP A 114 17.69 1.94 -13.74
N SER A 115 17.49 0.62 -13.64
CA SER A 115 17.89 -0.36 -14.65
C SER A 115 16.91 -0.52 -15.82
N VAL A 116 15.65 -0.14 -15.60
CA VAL A 116 14.62 -0.07 -16.64
C VAL A 116 14.89 1.15 -17.53
#